data_AF-A0A1I2H5Q4-F1
#
_entry.id   AF-A0A1I2H5Q4-F1
#
_cell.length_a   1.000
_cell.length_b   1.000
_cell.length_c   1.000
_cell.angle_alpha   90.00
_cell.angle_beta   90.00
_cell.angle_gamma   90.00
#
_symmetry.space_group_name_H-M   'P 1'
#
loop_
_entity.id
_entity.type
_entity.pdbx_description
1 polymer ?
#
loop_
_entity_poly.entity_id
_entity_poly.type
_entity_poly.pdbx_seq_one_letter_code
_entity_poly.pdbx_strand_id
1 'polypeptide(L)'
;MKRIVLATALLVTALAPPATAAASGGPVRHTEYGSLAAAYDNAGISAAGAPGSADLDGLGNSFVAEDLSAAGWGPGAPVTLVGTRLTVPHTAPGAPDNVVADGQRIRLRGSGSALTFLVTGTAAAAGGTGTLDYADGSAQSYTLTAPDWYSGPSDAMAVRVPRRNTPAGPTALDVKLYAVSVPVDTRKRLAAVTLPTVASTGGSPAPELHVFSLGLRPKSSGWTASWSTAIDDGLAPYQWTDRTLRMVEHTSVGGNRVRVRLDNAYGPGPLTVGHTTIAVRASGPDPVAKPVTLTFGGKQQVTMPAGGQAYSDPLPFTVPADRDLLVSLYLPGTVQFAPMHSQGLQDMYSTNDGGVDDAADGSDFPVNNLFGFWTVLSGVDVTGPSHSTVVALGDSITDGYASTVNGNQRWPNYLAQRLNARYGPKAPAVANEGISGNRVLTDAFNGLPNTGTAGVRATARLDRDVLSQSGVRTVVVLEGINDVNSDSSAADVIAGLKQIAATAHSYRLRVVVGTLTPTAGCGCTNPARAAARDTINAFIRDNGGAFDAVADFDAAVRDPANPQAMLAQYDSGDHLHPNGAGYRAMADAFDLASL
;
A
#
# COMPACT_ATOMS: atom_id res chain seq x y z
N MET A 1 4.77 57.90 -52.11
CA MET A 1 4.11 57.26 -50.95
C MET A 1 3.16 56.19 -51.45
N LYS A 2 3.48 54.91 -51.23
CA LYS A 2 2.56 53.77 -51.20
C LYS A 2 3.38 52.56 -50.73
N ARG A 3 3.15 52.15 -49.48
CA ARG A 3 3.79 51.00 -48.83
C ARG A 3 3.18 49.73 -49.42
N ILE A 4 4.05 48.86 -49.94
CA ILE A 4 3.69 47.52 -50.42
C ILE A 4 3.76 46.58 -49.21
N VAL A 5 2.65 45.88 -48.98
CA VAL A 5 2.47 44.87 -47.94
C VAL A 5 3.21 43.60 -48.35
N LEU A 6 4.17 43.17 -47.53
CA LEU A 6 4.91 41.92 -47.71
C LEU A 6 4.16 40.80 -46.96
N ALA A 7 3.55 39.88 -47.69
CA ALA A 7 2.98 38.65 -47.16
C ALA A 7 4.08 37.58 -47.15
N THR A 8 4.54 37.20 -45.95
CA THR A 8 5.49 36.10 -45.77
C THR A 8 4.72 34.85 -45.39
N ALA A 9 4.59 33.91 -46.34
CA ALA A 9 4.07 32.57 -46.09
C ALA A 9 5.10 31.77 -45.29
N LEU A 10 4.72 31.29 -44.11
CA LEU A 10 5.52 30.37 -43.29
C LEU A 10 5.37 28.95 -43.87
N LEU A 11 6.45 28.41 -44.44
CA LEU A 11 6.53 27.02 -44.87
C LEU A 11 6.80 26.15 -43.63
N VAL A 12 5.83 25.34 -43.22
CA VAL A 12 6.01 24.32 -42.17
C VAL A 12 6.70 23.11 -42.80
N THR A 13 8.00 22.95 -42.56
CA THR A 13 8.72 21.71 -42.84
C THR A 13 8.45 20.70 -41.73
N ALA A 14 7.66 19.67 -42.03
CA ALA A 14 7.54 18.49 -41.19
C ALA A 14 8.89 17.75 -41.16
N LEU A 15 9.64 17.89 -40.08
CA LEU A 15 10.78 17.03 -39.78
C LEU A 15 10.25 15.71 -39.24
N ALA A 16 10.34 14.65 -40.06
CA ALA A 16 10.18 13.28 -39.59
C ALA A 16 11.21 12.99 -38.47
N PRO A 17 10.85 12.21 -37.43
CA PRO A 17 11.82 11.80 -36.42
C PRO A 17 12.96 11.02 -37.09
N PRO A 18 14.21 11.19 -36.63
CA PRO A 18 15.32 10.41 -37.18
C PRO A 18 15.04 8.92 -36.92
N ALA A 19 15.12 8.13 -37.99
CA ALA A 19 15.07 6.68 -37.89
C ALA A 19 16.18 6.22 -36.92
N THR A 20 15.77 5.58 -35.84
CA THR A 20 16.69 4.90 -34.94
C THR A 20 17.42 3.82 -35.74
N ALA A 21 18.71 4.03 -35.95
CA ALA A 21 19.59 2.97 -36.42
C ALA A 21 19.53 1.85 -35.38
N ALA A 22 18.92 0.72 -35.76
CA ALA A 22 18.97 -0.49 -34.98
C ALA A 22 20.44 -0.93 -34.92
N ALA A 23 21.09 -0.68 -33.78
CA ALA A 23 22.35 -1.32 -33.46
C ALA A 23 22.05 -2.81 -33.33
N SER A 24 22.50 -3.60 -34.32
CA SER A 24 22.55 -5.05 -34.26
C SER A 24 23.63 -5.48 -33.25
N GLY A 25 23.33 -5.32 -31.96
CA GLY A 25 24.05 -5.99 -30.89
C GLY A 25 23.67 -7.47 -30.92
N GLY A 26 24.65 -8.36 -31.12
CA GLY A 26 24.45 -9.79 -30.87
C GLY A 26 23.96 -10.02 -29.43
N PRO A 27 23.31 -11.15 -29.13
CA PRO A 27 22.75 -11.38 -27.80
C PRO A 27 23.88 -11.30 -26.77
N VAL A 28 23.82 -10.30 -25.89
CA VAL A 28 24.62 -10.28 -24.66
C VAL A 28 24.25 -11.57 -23.92
N ARG A 29 25.18 -12.52 -23.87
CA ARG A 29 24.98 -13.77 -23.15
C ARG A 29 25.08 -13.46 -21.65
N HIS A 30 23.96 -13.10 -21.05
CA HIS A 30 23.83 -13.06 -19.61
C HIS A 30 24.02 -14.49 -19.06
N THR A 31 24.81 -14.63 -17.98
CA THR A 31 24.89 -15.90 -17.26
C THR A 31 23.50 -16.27 -16.75
N GLU A 32 22.98 -17.42 -17.16
CA GLU A 32 21.69 -17.94 -16.72
C GLU A 32 21.85 -18.75 -15.44
N TYR A 33 21.07 -18.41 -14.42
CA TYR A 33 21.02 -19.07 -13.13
C TYR A 33 19.68 -19.79 -12.94
N GLY A 34 19.73 -21.00 -12.36
CA GLY A 34 18.53 -21.82 -12.13
C GLY A 34 17.58 -21.24 -11.07
N SER A 35 18.08 -20.37 -10.20
CA SER A 35 17.35 -19.67 -9.14
C SER A 35 18.15 -18.42 -8.72
N LEU A 36 17.54 -17.53 -7.93
CA LEU A 36 18.26 -16.38 -7.37
C LEU A 36 19.40 -16.84 -6.44
N ALA A 37 19.15 -17.84 -5.60
CA ALA A 37 20.16 -18.36 -4.68
C ALA A 37 21.39 -18.96 -5.38
N ALA A 38 21.21 -19.52 -6.59
CA ALA A 38 22.33 -19.98 -7.41
C ALA A 38 23.18 -18.83 -7.99
N ALA A 39 22.66 -17.60 -7.95
CA ALA A 39 23.32 -16.40 -8.42
C ALA A 39 23.93 -15.56 -7.29
N TYR A 40 23.77 -15.94 -6.01
CA TYR A 40 24.34 -15.19 -4.90
C TYR A 40 25.87 -15.10 -5.04
N ASP A 41 26.35 -13.87 -5.01
CA ASP A 41 27.75 -13.50 -5.25
C ASP A 41 28.31 -12.59 -4.15
N ASN A 42 27.47 -12.15 -3.21
CA ASN A 42 27.86 -11.29 -2.10
C ASN A 42 27.28 -11.79 -0.77
N ALA A 43 28.06 -11.60 0.30
CA ALA A 43 27.62 -11.82 1.68
C ALA A 43 27.25 -10.47 2.31
N GLY A 44 25.95 -10.24 2.52
CA GLY A 44 25.42 -9.00 3.08
C GLY A 44 25.09 -9.09 4.58
N ILE A 45 25.10 -10.30 5.15
CA ILE A 45 24.66 -10.58 6.52
C ILE A 45 25.78 -11.33 7.27
N SER A 46 26.19 -10.82 8.43
CA SER A 46 27.16 -11.50 9.31
C SER A 46 26.64 -11.65 10.74
N ALA A 47 27.20 -12.61 11.47
CA ALA A 47 26.93 -12.76 12.90
C ALA A 47 27.57 -11.62 13.69
N ALA A 48 26.93 -11.15 14.77
CA ALA A 48 27.46 -10.09 15.63
C ALA A 48 28.86 -10.38 16.16
N GLY A 49 29.17 -11.66 16.42
CA GLY A 49 30.48 -12.12 16.90
C GLY A 49 31.54 -12.34 15.81
N ALA A 50 31.18 -12.19 14.54
CA ALA A 50 32.07 -12.38 13.39
C ALA A 50 31.81 -11.32 12.29
N PRO A 51 31.90 -10.02 12.61
CA PRO A 51 31.48 -8.95 11.71
C PRO A 51 32.26 -8.90 10.39
N GLY A 52 33.54 -9.31 10.38
CA GLY A 52 34.39 -9.33 9.19
C GLY A 52 34.10 -10.49 8.22
N SER A 53 33.02 -11.25 8.42
CA SER A 53 32.63 -12.36 7.53
C SER A 53 31.72 -11.94 6.37
N ALA A 54 31.23 -10.71 6.36
CA ALA A 54 30.37 -10.17 5.31
C ALA A 54 30.72 -8.70 5.01
N ASP A 55 30.44 -8.27 3.80
CA ASP A 55 30.67 -6.91 3.32
C ASP A 55 29.57 -6.55 2.33
N LEU A 56 28.57 -5.81 2.79
CA LEU A 56 27.44 -5.38 1.97
C LEU A 56 27.80 -4.15 1.14
N ASP A 57 28.56 -3.21 1.69
CA ASP A 57 28.74 -1.87 1.11
C ASP A 57 30.17 -1.59 0.61
N GLY A 58 31.04 -2.61 0.61
CA GLY A 58 32.45 -2.50 0.24
C GLY A 58 33.33 -1.84 1.30
N LEU A 59 32.77 -1.51 2.47
CA LEU A 59 33.47 -0.89 3.60
C LEU A 59 33.59 -1.85 4.80
N GLY A 60 33.21 -3.12 4.61
CA GLY A 60 33.15 -4.15 5.64
C GLY A 60 31.93 -4.03 6.56
N ASN A 61 30.88 -3.31 6.14
CA ASN A 61 29.64 -3.22 6.91
C ASN A 61 28.61 -4.23 6.42
N SER A 62 27.77 -4.76 7.31
CA SER A 62 26.74 -5.75 6.95
C SER A 62 25.55 -5.71 7.92
N PHE A 63 24.45 -6.36 7.55
CA PHE A 63 23.35 -6.61 8.48
C PHE A 63 23.78 -7.56 9.60
N VAL A 64 23.23 -7.36 10.81
CA VAL A 64 23.44 -8.26 11.96
C VAL A 64 22.41 -9.39 11.91
N ALA A 65 22.87 -10.63 11.74
CA ALA A 65 22.00 -11.82 11.61
C ALA A 65 21.03 -12.01 12.79
N GLU A 66 21.50 -11.70 14.01
CA GLU A 66 20.72 -11.82 15.23
C GLU A 66 19.57 -10.81 15.28
N ASP A 67 19.77 -9.59 14.77
CA ASP A 67 18.74 -8.56 14.76
C ASP A 67 17.66 -8.86 13.71
N LEU A 68 18.05 -9.37 12.53
CA LEU A 68 17.11 -9.88 11.54
C LEU A 68 16.31 -11.05 12.11
N SER A 69 16.96 -12.00 12.78
CA SER A 69 16.29 -13.13 13.41
C SER A 69 15.31 -12.68 14.51
N ALA A 70 15.70 -11.71 15.33
CA ALA A 70 14.83 -11.11 16.35
C ALA A 70 13.60 -10.41 15.74
N ALA A 71 13.73 -9.84 14.54
CA ALA A 71 12.63 -9.26 13.77
C ALA A 71 11.74 -10.31 13.07
N GLY A 72 12.07 -11.61 13.16
CA GLY A 72 11.36 -12.69 12.46
C GLY A 72 11.87 -12.99 11.05
N TRP A 73 13.03 -12.45 10.68
CA TRP A 73 13.68 -12.57 9.37
C TRP A 73 14.91 -13.48 9.44
N GLY A 74 14.80 -14.61 10.14
CA GLY A 74 15.87 -15.62 10.20
C GLY A 74 16.07 -16.36 8.86
N PRO A 75 17.19 -17.09 8.69
CA PRO A 75 17.49 -17.80 7.44
C PRO A 75 16.36 -18.74 7.00
N GLY A 76 15.94 -18.62 5.73
CA GLY A 76 14.87 -19.44 5.17
C GLY A 76 13.45 -19.11 5.67
N ALA A 77 13.28 -18.10 6.52
CA ALA A 77 11.96 -17.70 7.01
C ALA A 77 11.06 -17.25 5.84
N PRO A 78 9.80 -17.70 5.79
CA PRO A 78 8.84 -17.16 4.85
C PRO A 78 8.35 -15.80 5.34
N VAL A 79 8.34 -14.81 4.46
CA VAL A 79 7.82 -13.46 4.75
C VAL A 79 6.81 -13.08 3.67
N THR A 80 5.64 -12.61 4.08
CA THR A 80 4.66 -12.06 3.11
C THR A 80 4.73 -10.55 3.18
N LEU A 81 5.05 -9.91 2.06
CA LEU A 81 5.15 -8.46 1.92
C LEU A 81 4.31 -8.05 0.73
N VAL A 82 3.47 -7.03 0.90
CA VAL A 82 2.64 -6.49 -0.20
C VAL A 82 1.93 -7.59 -1.00
N GLY A 83 1.35 -8.58 -0.31
CA GLY A 83 0.67 -9.73 -0.93
C GLY A 83 1.56 -10.77 -1.63
N THR A 84 2.89 -10.65 -1.57
CA THR A 84 3.85 -11.60 -2.15
C THR A 84 4.56 -12.39 -1.06
N ARG A 85 4.53 -13.73 -1.16
CA ARG A 85 5.32 -14.60 -0.29
C ARG A 85 6.75 -14.70 -0.82
N LEU A 86 7.71 -14.18 -0.05
CA LEU A 86 9.14 -14.26 -0.27
C LEU A 86 9.78 -15.23 0.74
N THR A 87 11.05 -15.53 0.55
CA THR A 87 11.84 -16.37 1.46
C THR A 87 13.14 -15.66 1.75
N VAL A 88 13.42 -15.40 3.02
CA VAL A 88 14.72 -14.85 3.44
C VAL A 88 15.82 -15.81 2.99
N PRO A 89 16.98 -15.32 2.51
CA PRO A 89 18.09 -16.17 2.11
C PRO A 89 18.35 -17.29 3.12
N HIS A 90 18.39 -18.53 2.64
CA HIS A 90 18.59 -19.70 3.48
C HIS A 90 20.07 -20.06 3.52
N THR A 91 20.88 -19.15 4.05
CA THR A 91 22.33 -19.23 4.11
C THR A 91 22.82 -18.95 5.52
N ALA A 92 24.00 -19.47 5.87
CA ALA A 92 24.63 -19.15 7.14
C ALA A 92 25.19 -17.71 7.08
N PRO A 93 25.21 -16.95 8.19
CA PRO A 93 25.85 -15.65 8.22
C PRO A 93 27.31 -15.71 7.73
N GLY A 94 27.68 -14.78 6.84
CA GLY A 94 28.98 -14.73 6.17
C GLY A 94 29.10 -15.57 4.89
N ALA A 95 28.09 -16.38 4.56
CA ALA A 95 27.98 -17.00 3.24
C ALA A 95 27.23 -16.06 2.28
N PRO A 96 27.43 -16.18 0.94
CA PRO A 96 26.70 -15.37 -0.02
C PRO A 96 25.17 -15.48 0.16
N ASP A 97 24.49 -14.35 0.31
CA ASP A 97 23.07 -14.25 0.67
C ASP A 97 22.28 -13.28 -0.23
N ASN A 98 22.97 -12.53 -1.09
CA ASN A 98 22.37 -11.62 -2.04
C ASN A 98 23.11 -11.67 -3.39
N VAL A 99 22.44 -11.16 -4.41
CA VAL A 99 23.04 -10.85 -5.72
C VAL A 99 23.31 -9.36 -5.80
N VAL A 100 24.50 -8.94 -6.23
CA VAL A 100 24.75 -7.56 -6.66
C VAL A 100 24.35 -7.43 -8.13
N ALA A 101 23.31 -6.64 -8.42
CA ALA A 101 22.68 -6.64 -9.74
C ALA A 101 23.61 -6.11 -10.85
N ASP A 102 23.98 -7.00 -11.78
CA ASP A 102 24.82 -6.74 -12.95
C ASP A 102 24.33 -7.53 -14.18
N GLY A 103 23.01 -7.56 -14.40
CA GLY A 103 22.45 -8.23 -15.57
C GLY A 103 22.33 -9.76 -15.45
N GLN A 104 22.39 -10.34 -14.24
CA GLN A 104 22.18 -11.77 -14.06
C GLN A 104 20.79 -12.18 -14.56
N ARG A 105 20.70 -13.31 -15.27
CA ARG A 105 19.43 -13.85 -15.76
C ARG A 105 18.96 -15.01 -14.87
N ILE A 106 17.89 -14.78 -14.12
CA ILE A 106 17.36 -15.71 -13.13
C ILE A 106 16.12 -16.43 -13.67
N ARG A 107 16.14 -17.77 -13.70
CA ARG A 107 14.96 -18.55 -14.08
C ARG A 107 13.87 -18.43 -13.00
N LEU A 108 12.70 -17.91 -13.39
CA LEU A 108 11.52 -17.80 -12.53
C LEU A 108 10.27 -18.10 -13.34
N ARG A 109 9.64 -19.24 -13.06
CA ARG A 109 8.50 -19.73 -13.84
C ARG A 109 7.20 -19.59 -13.07
N GLY A 110 6.24 -18.88 -13.63
CA GLY A 110 4.92 -18.72 -13.01
C GLY A 110 4.12 -17.62 -13.65
N SER A 111 2.99 -17.28 -13.04
CA SER A 111 2.18 -16.14 -13.44
C SER A 111 1.70 -15.41 -12.20
N GLY A 112 1.65 -14.08 -12.24
CA GLY A 112 1.28 -13.25 -11.11
C GLY A 112 0.68 -11.93 -11.57
N SER A 113 0.36 -11.06 -10.61
CA SER A 113 -0.01 -9.65 -10.85
C SER A 113 1.18 -8.70 -10.79
N ALA A 114 2.23 -9.08 -10.09
CA ALA A 114 3.47 -8.32 -9.95
C ALA A 114 4.65 -9.27 -9.67
N LEU A 115 5.87 -8.76 -9.83
CA LEU A 115 7.09 -9.38 -9.34
C LEU A 115 7.64 -8.48 -8.23
N THR A 116 7.71 -9.00 -7.00
CA THR A 116 8.24 -8.28 -5.84
C THR A 116 9.67 -8.72 -5.57
N PHE A 117 10.55 -7.76 -5.33
CA PHE A 117 11.94 -7.96 -4.94
C PHE A 117 12.15 -7.49 -3.50
N LEU A 118 12.93 -8.25 -2.74
CA LEU A 118 13.52 -7.81 -1.46
C LEU A 118 14.91 -7.27 -1.75
N VAL A 119 15.10 -5.97 -1.55
CA VAL A 119 16.27 -5.24 -2.04
C VAL A 119 16.79 -4.21 -1.05
N THR A 120 18.03 -3.80 -1.27
CA THR A 120 18.52 -2.51 -0.78
C THR A 120 19.58 -1.94 -1.73
N GLY A 121 19.73 -0.62 -1.72
CA GLY A 121 20.88 0.07 -2.28
C GLY A 121 21.99 0.25 -1.24
N THR A 122 23.23 0.39 -1.70
CA THR A 122 24.36 0.88 -0.91
C THR A 122 24.96 2.12 -1.58
N ALA A 123 25.65 2.97 -0.81
CA ALA A 123 26.22 4.27 -1.19
C ALA A 123 25.19 5.36 -1.58
N ALA A 124 24.10 5.00 -2.27
CA ALA A 124 22.96 5.84 -2.58
C ALA A 124 21.75 4.96 -2.96
N ALA A 125 20.63 5.59 -3.33
CA ALA A 125 19.58 4.87 -4.04
C ALA A 125 20.15 4.29 -5.36
N ALA A 126 19.97 2.99 -5.57
CA ALA A 126 20.57 2.25 -6.67
C ALA A 126 19.48 1.58 -7.52
N GLY A 127 19.66 1.55 -8.84
CA GLY A 127 18.65 0.98 -9.72
C GLY A 127 19.02 1.00 -11.18
N GLY A 128 18.17 0.39 -11.99
CA GLY A 128 18.32 0.34 -13.44
C GLY A 128 17.16 -0.36 -14.12
N THR A 129 17.34 -0.69 -15.40
CA THR A 129 16.35 -1.38 -16.22
C THR A 129 16.69 -2.86 -16.32
N GLY A 130 15.74 -3.72 -15.96
CA GLY A 130 15.79 -5.17 -16.16
C GLY A 130 14.80 -5.62 -17.23
N THR A 131 14.74 -6.93 -17.48
CA THR A 131 13.81 -7.55 -18.45
C THR A 131 13.09 -8.76 -17.87
N LEU A 132 11.79 -8.86 -18.12
CA LEU A 132 10.96 -10.03 -17.85
C LEU A 132 10.78 -10.82 -19.14
N ASP A 133 11.31 -12.04 -19.19
CA ASP A 133 11.13 -12.96 -20.32
C ASP A 133 9.90 -13.85 -20.09
N TYR A 134 9.01 -13.92 -21.07
CA TYR A 134 7.82 -14.77 -21.00
C TYR A 134 7.99 -16.07 -21.77
N ALA A 135 7.21 -17.08 -21.37
CA ALA A 135 7.23 -18.41 -21.98
C ALA A 135 6.78 -18.44 -23.45
N ASP A 136 6.11 -17.38 -23.93
CA ASP A 136 5.73 -17.20 -25.33
C ASP A 136 6.84 -16.58 -26.19
N GLY A 137 8.01 -16.30 -25.61
CA GLY A 137 9.16 -15.69 -26.29
C GLY A 137 9.13 -14.16 -26.31
N SER A 138 8.06 -13.53 -25.81
CA SER A 138 8.03 -12.07 -25.64
C SER A 138 8.79 -11.61 -24.40
N ALA A 139 9.17 -10.34 -24.37
CA ALA A 139 9.87 -9.72 -23.25
C ALA A 139 9.22 -8.38 -22.86
N GLN A 140 9.38 -7.98 -21.60
CA GLN A 140 8.93 -6.69 -21.08
C GLN A 140 10.06 -6.07 -20.24
N SER A 141 10.41 -4.82 -20.53
CA SER A 141 11.33 -4.06 -19.68
C SER A 141 10.64 -3.58 -18.40
N TYR A 142 11.40 -3.50 -17.32
CA TYR A 142 10.96 -2.94 -16.05
C TYR A 142 12.07 -2.09 -15.42
N THR A 143 11.71 -1.12 -14.59
CA THR A 143 12.65 -0.36 -13.78
C THR A 143 12.57 -0.84 -12.34
N LEU A 144 13.73 -1.03 -11.72
CA LEU A 144 13.85 -1.37 -10.31
C LEU A 144 14.85 -0.41 -9.67
N THR A 145 14.40 0.24 -8.60
CA THR A 145 15.23 1.14 -7.78
C THR A 145 15.01 0.78 -6.32
N ALA A 146 16.10 0.63 -5.59
CA ALA A 146 16.10 0.44 -4.15
C ALA A 146 16.67 1.69 -3.46
N PRO A 147 16.05 2.18 -2.39
CA PRO A 147 16.68 3.18 -1.54
C PRO A 147 17.92 2.63 -0.85
N ASP A 148 18.80 3.52 -0.40
CA ASP A 148 19.97 3.16 0.39
C ASP A 148 19.57 2.50 1.73
N TRP A 149 20.36 1.51 2.15
CA TRP A 149 20.07 0.68 3.31
C TRP A 149 20.07 1.42 4.65
N TYR A 150 20.83 2.50 4.82
CA TYR A 150 20.84 3.26 6.08
C TYR A 150 20.14 4.62 5.95
N SER A 151 20.43 5.37 4.88
CA SER A 151 19.92 6.72 4.64
C SER A 151 18.59 6.78 3.90
N GLY A 152 18.15 5.67 3.30
CA GLY A 152 16.86 5.59 2.62
C GLY A 152 15.66 5.79 3.57
N PRO A 153 14.48 6.08 3.01
CA PRO A 153 13.33 6.51 3.80
C PRO A 153 12.72 5.33 4.58
N SER A 154 12.05 5.62 5.70
CA SER A 154 11.37 4.60 6.51
C SER A 154 9.94 4.31 6.04
N ASP A 155 9.43 5.10 5.08
CA ASP A 155 8.06 5.06 4.58
C ASP A 155 7.75 3.81 3.73
N ALA A 156 8.76 3.30 3.03
CA ALA A 156 8.69 2.17 2.11
C ALA A 156 9.47 0.93 2.60
N MET A 157 9.96 0.95 3.85
CA MET A 157 10.75 -0.16 4.40
C MET A 157 9.89 -1.43 4.55
N ALA A 158 10.49 -2.58 4.26
CA ALA A 158 9.92 -3.88 4.59
C ALA A 158 10.29 -4.29 6.02
N VAL A 159 11.54 -4.04 6.42
CA VAL A 159 12.02 -4.26 7.79
C VAL A 159 13.14 -3.27 8.10
N ARG A 160 13.23 -2.88 9.37
CA ARG A 160 14.32 -2.08 9.93
C ARG A 160 14.90 -2.81 11.13
N VAL A 161 16.23 -2.88 11.21
CA VAL A 161 16.96 -3.44 12.35
C VAL A 161 17.89 -2.39 12.96
N PRO A 162 18.12 -2.42 14.28
CA PRO A 162 18.72 -1.28 15.02
C PRO A 162 20.24 -1.18 14.93
N ARG A 163 20.91 -2.18 14.37
CA ARG A 163 22.37 -2.22 14.26
C ARG A 163 22.81 -2.70 12.90
N ARG A 164 24.02 -2.29 12.54
CA ARG A 164 24.85 -2.91 11.51
C ARG A 164 26.12 -3.48 12.14
N ASN A 165 26.73 -4.45 11.48
CA ASN A 165 28.12 -4.79 11.72
C ASN A 165 29.03 -3.82 10.97
N THR A 166 30.16 -3.49 11.60
CA THR A 166 31.32 -2.79 11.02
C THR A 166 32.56 -3.66 11.25
N PRO A 167 33.72 -3.38 10.64
CA PRO A 167 34.94 -4.15 10.92
C PRO A 167 35.34 -4.20 12.41
N ALA A 168 34.89 -3.23 13.22
CA ALA A 168 35.14 -3.16 14.65
C ALA A 168 34.07 -3.86 15.53
N GLY A 169 32.99 -4.37 14.93
CA GLY A 169 31.85 -4.95 15.64
C GLY A 169 30.51 -4.25 15.37
N PRO A 170 29.42 -4.71 16.02
CA PRO A 170 28.09 -4.12 15.89
C PRO A 170 28.06 -2.67 16.38
N THR A 171 27.44 -1.78 15.60
CA THR A 171 27.21 -0.38 15.96
C THR A 171 25.72 -0.05 15.84
N ALA A 172 25.19 0.77 16.75
CA ALA A 172 23.82 1.25 16.67
C ALA A 172 23.64 2.17 15.45
N LEU A 173 22.88 1.70 14.47
CA LEU A 173 22.48 2.41 13.27
C LEU A 173 21.32 1.64 12.65
N ASP A 174 20.19 2.31 12.44
CA ASP A 174 19.05 1.73 11.76
C ASP A 174 19.41 1.42 10.30
N VAL A 175 19.27 0.16 9.92
CA VAL A 175 19.45 -0.30 8.54
C VAL A 175 18.22 -1.08 8.07
N LYS A 176 17.93 -1.00 6.78
CA LYS A 176 16.61 -1.30 6.21
C LYS A 176 16.73 -2.21 5.00
N LEU A 177 15.74 -3.08 4.84
CA LEU A 177 15.43 -3.75 3.58
C LEU A 177 14.10 -3.21 3.04
N TYR A 178 13.95 -3.23 1.72
CA TYR A 178 12.78 -2.71 1.02
C TYR A 178 12.12 -3.80 0.18
N ALA A 179 10.79 -3.73 0.08
CA ALA A 179 10.02 -4.54 -0.86
C ALA A 179 9.58 -3.66 -2.03
N VAL A 180 10.06 -3.96 -3.24
CA VAL A 180 9.75 -3.18 -4.44
C VAL A 180 9.11 -4.09 -5.47
N SER A 181 7.91 -3.74 -5.93
CA SER A 181 7.21 -4.51 -6.95
C SER A 181 7.24 -3.85 -8.31
N VAL A 182 7.31 -4.68 -9.35
CA VAL A 182 7.19 -4.27 -10.75
C VAL A 182 6.04 -5.00 -11.43
N PRO A 183 5.33 -4.36 -12.38
CA PRO A 183 4.17 -4.96 -13.03
C PRO A 183 4.57 -6.15 -13.91
N VAL A 184 3.74 -7.19 -13.90
CA VAL A 184 3.87 -8.36 -14.78
C VAL A 184 2.66 -8.41 -15.70
N ASP A 185 2.82 -8.84 -16.95
CA ASP A 185 1.69 -9.12 -17.83
C ASP A 185 0.88 -10.30 -17.26
N THR A 186 -0.26 -9.97 -16.66
CA THR A 186 -1.17 -10.92 -16.00
C THR A 186 -1.74 -11.98 -16.94
N ARG A 187 -1.59 -11.84 -18.26
CA ARG A 187 -2.06 -12.84 -19.24
C ARG A 187 -0.96 -13.83 -19.61
N LYS A 188 0.28 -13.54 -19.25
CA LYS A 188 1.46 -14.32 -19.63
C LYS A 188 2.01 -15.12 -18.46
N ARG A 189 2.88 -16.06 -18.81
CA ARG A 189 3.64 -16.88 -17.87
C ARG A 189 5.10 -16.47 -17.97
N LEU A 190 5.66 -15.97 -16.88
CA LEU A 190 7.06 -15.62 -16.78
C LEU A 190 7.94 -16.88 -16.92
N ALA A 191 9.10 -16.73 -17.54
CA ALA A 191 10.11 -17.75 -17.73
C ALA A 191 11.43 -17.40 -17.03
N ALA A 192 11.85 -16.13 -17.10
CA ALA A 192 13.05 -15.62 -16.45
C ALA A 192 12.95 -14.11 -16.17
N VAL A 193 13.83 -13.64 -15.30
CA VAL A 193 14.03 -12.23 -14.93
C VAL A 193 15.50 -11.91 -15.13
N THR A 194 15.81 -10.94 -15.97
CA THR A 194 17.15 -10.35 -16.05
C THR A 194 17.20 -9.14 -15.15
N LEU A 195 18.06 -9.19 -14.12
CA LEU A 195 18.26 -8.09 -13.18
C LEU A 195 18.83 -6.86 -13.89
N PRO A 196 18.66 -5.64 -13.34
CA PRO A 196 19.31 -4.46 -13.88
C PRO A 196 20.84 -4.57 -13.87
N THR A 197 21.49 -3.87 -14.79
CA THR A 197 22.90 -3.48 -14.64
C THR A 197 22.93 -2.10 -14.00
N VAL A 198 23.60 -1.96 -12.86
CA VAL A 198 23.82 -0.66 -12.22
C VAL A 198 25.16 -0.10 -12.69
N ALA A 199 25.17 1.13 -13.20
CA ALA A 199 26.39 1.71 -13.78
C ALA A 199 27.45 1.95 -12.70
N SER A 200 28.63 1.34 -12.85
CA SER A 200 29.79 1.64 -12.01
C SER A 200 30.26 3.08 -12.24
N THR A 201 30.37 3.86 -11.17
CA THR A 201 31.09 5.14 -11.18
C THR A 201 32.50 4.91 -10.65
N GLY A 202 33.51 4.94 -11.51
CA GLY A 202 34.90 4.71 -11.11
C GLY A 202 35.36 5.65 -9.99
N GLY A 203 35.89 5.08 -8.90
CA GLY A 203 36.67 5.81 -7.88
C GLY A 203 35.97 6.17 -6.56
N SER A 204 34.71 5.80 -6.36
CA SER A 204 34.01 5.74 -5.05
C SER A 204 33.21 4.43 -5.01
N PRO A 205 32.69 3.94 -3.86
CA PRO A 205 31.73 2.84 -3.91
C PRO A 205 30.57 3.30 -4.80
N ALA A 206 30.48 2.71 -5.99
CA ALA A 206 29.37 3.00 -6.89
C ALA A 206 28.09 2.53 -6.20
N PRO A 207 26.94 3.16 -6.45
CA PRO A 207 25.68 2.64 -5.94
C PRO A 207 25.49 1.20 -6.43
N GLU A 208 25.31 0.26 -5.51
CA GLU A 208 25.05 -1.15 -5.82
C GLU A 208 23.62 -1.50 -5.43
N LEU A 209 22.98 -2.35 -6.24
CA LEU A 209 21.64 -2.87 -5.97
C LEU A 209 21.75 -4.33 -5.52
N HIS A 210 21.43 -4.58 -4.27
CA HIS A 210 21.47 -5.91 -3.67
C HIS A 210 20.08 -6.55 -3.71
N VAL A 211 19.98 -7.76 -4.27
CA VAL A 211 18.72 -8.53 -4.35
C VAL A 211 18.84 -9.78 -3.49
N PHE A 212 18.07 -9.82 -2.39
CA PHE A 212 18.07 -10.91 -1.41
C PHE A 212 17.03 -11.97 -1.75
N SER A 213 15.86 -11.55 -2.25
CA SER A 213 14.77 -12.46 -2.64
C SER A 213 13.94 -11.85 -3.75
N LEU A 214 13.23 -12.69 -4.50
CA LEU A 214 12.22 -12.27 -5.46
C LEU A 214 11.08 -13.30 -5.53
N GLY A 215 9.88 -12.83 -5.84
CA GLY A 215 8.69 -13.70 -5.90
C GLY A 215 7.54 -13.07 -6.68
N LEU A 216 6.68 -13.93 -7.23
CA LEU A 216 5.50 -13.49 -7.97
C LEU A 216 4.33 -13.25 -7.01
N ARG A 217 3.74 -12.05 -7.06
CA ARG A 217 2.47 -11.76 -6.38
C ARG A 217 1.38 -12.63 -7.01
N PRO A 218 0.65 -13.46 -6.25
CA PRO A 218 -0.42 -14.27 -6.79
C PRO A 218 -1.50 -13.42 -7.46
N LYS A 219 -2.10 -13.93 -8.55
CA LYS A 219 -3.32 -13.35 -9.09
C LYS A 219 -4.43 -13.55 -8.06
N SER A 220 -5.20 -12.50 -7.76
CA SER A 220 -6.39 -12.55 -6.91
C SER A 220 -7.58 -13.19 -7.63
N SER A 221 -7.38 -14.32 -8.31
CA SER A 221 -8.43 -14.96 -9.14
C SER A 221 -9.64 -15.35 -8.29
N GLY A 222 -10.73 -14.60 -8.48
CA GLY A 222 -11.99 -14.79 -7.77
C GLY A 222 -12.10 -14.06 -6.43
N TRP A 223 -11.03 -13.41 -5.95
CA TRP A 223 -11.05 -12.62 -4.70
C TRP A 223 -11.29 -11.14 -4.97
N THR A 224 -12.16 -10.52 -4.18
CA THR A 224 -12.40 -9.08 -4.16
C THR A 224 -12.30 -8.56 -2.73
N ALA A 225 -11.67 -7.40 -2.54
CA ALA A 225 -11.53 -6.76 -1.23
C ALA A 225 -12.86 -6.09 -0.85
N SER A 226 -13.67 -6.79 -0.06
CA SER A 226 -14.98 -6.30 0.36
C SER A 226 -14.85 -5.18 1.40
N TRP A 227 -13.82 -5.24 2.23
CA TRP A 227 -13.46 -4.19 3.17
C TRP A 227 -11.94 -4.17 3.32
N SER A 228 -11.38 -2.98 3.53
CA SER A 228 -9.97 -2.79 3.86
C SER A 228 -9.78 -1.45 4.58
N THR A 229 -8.61 -1.29 5.18
CA THR A 229 -8.17 -0.04 5.80
C THR A 229 -6.65 0.08 5.72
N ALA A 230 -6.16 1.29 5.54
CA ALA A 230 -4.72 1.57 5.48
C ALA A 230 -4.14 1.76 6.88
N ILE A 231 -2.94 1.22 7.15
CA ILE A 231 -2.24 1.48 8.42
C ILE A 231 -1.57 2.87 8.36
N ASP A 232 -1.89 3.73 9.33
CA ASP A 232 -1.45 5.13 9.41
C ASP A 232 -0.43 5.39 10.52
N ASP A 233 -0.45 4.61 11.60
CA ASP A 233 0.52 4.66 12.70
C ASP A 233 0.58 3.28 13.39
N GLY A 234 1.14 3.20 14.59
CA GLY A 234 0.96 2.06 15.48
C GLY A 234 0.89 2.46 16.95
N LEU A 235 0.30 1.58 17.74
CA LEU A 235 0.07 1.79 19.17
C LEU A 235 1.39 1.73 19.93
N ALA A 236 1.75 2.84 20.58
CA ALA A 236 2.47 2.83 21.86
C ALA A 236 1.95 4.00 22.72
N PRO A 237 2.00 3.98 24.06
CA PRO A 237 2.68 3.04 24.93
C PRO A 237 1.76 2.02 25.64
N TYR A 238 0.52 1.80 25.17
CA TYR A 238 -0.35 0.81 25.81
C TYR A 238 0.04 -0.61 25.40
N GLN A 239 0.62 -1.34 26.35
CA GLN A 239 0.80 -2.78 26.22
C GLN A 239 -0.55 -3.47 26.45
N TRP A 240 -0.95 -4.35 25.54
CA TRP A 240 -2.00 -5.33 25.80
C TRP A 240 -1.36 -6.63 26.26
N THR A 241 -1.97 -7.30 27.24
CA THR A 241 -1.52 -8.62 27.66
C THR A 241 -2.69 -9.58 27.71
N ASP A 242 -2.62 -10.68 26.95
CA ASP A 242 -3.65 -11.72 26.91
C ASP A 242 -5.06 -11.14 26.69
N ARG A 243 -5.25 -10.52 25.52
CA ARG A 243 -6.44 -9.69 25.23
C ARG A 243 -7.17 -10.16 23.99
N THR A 244 -8.50 -10.20 24.07
CA THR A 244 -9.36 -10.42 22.90
C THR A 244 -9.93 -9.09 22.43
N LEU A 245 -9.68 -8.76 21.16
CA LEU A 245 -10.27 -7.61 20.46
C LEU A 245 -11.39 -8.10 19.56
N ARG A 246 -12.50 -7.38 19.49
CA ARG A 246 -13.62 -7.62 18.58
C ARG A 246 -13.93 -6.35 17.81
N MET A 247 -13.57 -6.35 16.54
CA MET A 247 -13.69 -5.21 15.64
C MET A 247 -14.92 -5.34 14.75
N VAL A 248 -15.41 -4.20 14.26
CA VAL A 248 -16.57 -4.12 13.37
C VAL A 248 -16.10 -3.64 11.99
N GLU A 249 -16.40 -4.41 10.96
CA GLU A 249 -16.04 -4.11 9.56
C GLU A 249 -17.30 -4.05 8.69
N HIS A 250 -17.46 -2.98 7.90
CA HIS A 250 -18.61 -2.80 7.03
C HIS A 250 -18.29 -3.21 5.59
N THR A 251 -18.88 -4.32 5.13
CA THR A 251 -18.58 -4.92 3.82
C THR A 251 -19.21 -4.13 2.68
N SER A 252 -18.47 -3.91 1.59
CA SER A 252 -19.04 -3.37 0.34
C SER A 252 -19.84 -4.42 -0.45
N VAL A 253 -19.29 -5.62 -0.69
CA VAL A 253 -19.92 -6.68 -1.47
C VAL A 253 -19.97 -7.99 -0.71
N GLY A 254 -20.94 -8.85 -1.04
CA GLY A 254 -21.07 -10.16 -0.44
C GLY A 254 -20.28 -11.25 -1.16
N GLY A 255 -20.17 -12.41 -0.52
CA GLY A 255 -19.54 -13.60 -1.09
C GLY A 255 -19.84 -14.88 -0.31
N ASN A 256 -19.36 -16.01 -0.82
CA ASN A 256 -19.60 -17.34 -0.25
C ASN A 256 -18.37 -17.98 0.40
N ARG A 257 -17.20 -17.36 0.23
CA ARG A 257 -16.00 -17.66 1.00
C ARG A 257 -15.36 -16.36 1.42
N VAL A 258 -14.68 -16.39 2.55
CA VAL A 258 -13.98 -15.24 3.12
C VAL A 258 -12.55 -15.61 3.46
N ARG A 259 -11.67 -14.63 3.43
CA ARG A 259 -10.38 -14.67 4.12
C ARG A 259 -10.10 -13.29 4.68
N VAL A 260 -9.32 -13.23 5.76
CA VAL A 260 -8.87 -11.96 6.34
C VAL A 260 -7.39 -11.75 6.04
N ARG A 261 -6.99 -10.47 5.96
CA ARG A 261 -5.60 -10.03 5.89
C ARG A 261 -5.22 -9.37 7.22
N LEU A 262 -4.16 -9.90 7.82
CA LEU A 262 -3.50 -9.32 8.98
C LEU A 262 -2.19 -8.66 8.53
N ASP A 263 -1.84 -7.55 9.17
CA ASP A 263 -0.68 -6.73 8.85
C ASP A 263 0.08 -6.41 10.15
N ASN A 264 1.42 -6.49 10.10
CA ASN A 264 2.36 -6.04 11.12
C ASN A 264 3.24 -4.90 10.59
N ALA A 265 2.65 -4.02 9.78
CA ALA A 265 3.28 -2.82 9.25
C ALA A 265 3.96 -2.01 10.35
N TYR A 266 5.17 -1.54 10.07
CA TYR A 266 5.98 -0.69 10.94
C TYR A 266 6.41 -1.27 12.30
N GLY A 267 5.96 -2.48 12.64
CA GLY A 267 6.31 -3.15 13.89
C GLY A 267 7.81 -3.49 13.94
N PRO A 268 8.48 -3.26 15.09
CA PRO A 268 9.92 -3.52 15.23
C PRO A 268 10.24 -5.01 15.43
N GLY A 269 9.23 -5.85 15.64
CA GLY A 269 9.40 -7.28 15.90
C GLY A 269 8.18 -8.10 15.52
N PRO A 270 8.24 -9.44 15.68
CA PRO A 270 7.15 -10.33 15.34
C PRO A 270 5.88 -10.07 16.18
N LEU A 271 4.72 -10.18 15.54
CA LEU A 271 3.41 -10.09 16.18
C LEU A 271 2.66 -11.41 16.02
N THR A 272 2.23 -11.99 17.15
CA THR A 272 1.47 -13.25 17.17
C THR A 272 -0.01 -12.99 17.42
N VAL A 273 -0.86 -13.59 16.60
CA VAL A 273 -2.31 -13.66 16.80
C VAL A 273 -2.67 -15.12 17.10
N GLY A 274 -3.20 -15.36 18.29
CA GLY A 274 -3.44 -16.71 18.83
C GLY A 274 -4.67 -17.39 18.24
N HIS A 275 -5.77 -16.64 18.09
CA HIS A 275 -7.02 -17.14 17.54
C HIS A 275 -7.76 -16.01 16.84
N THR A 276 -8.35 -16.31 15.69
CA THR A 276 -9.13 -15.37 14.88
C THR A 276 -10.48 -15.99 14.56
N THR A 277 -11.56 -15.25 14.78
CA THR A 277 -12.91 -15.65 14.38
C THR A 277 -13.60 -14.58 13.55
N ILE A 278 -14.63 -14.99 12.82
CA ILE A 278 -15.48 -14.10 12.03
C ILE A 278 -16.96 -14.44 12.27
N ALA A 279 -17.81 -13.40 12.33
CA ALA A 279 -19.26 -13.53 12.39
C ALA A 279 -19.96 -12.40 11.63
N VAL A 280 -21.22 -12.62 11.25
CA VAL A 280 -22.09 -11.51 10.83
C VAL A 280 -22.63 -10.82 12.07
N ARG A 281 -22.52 -9.49 12.15
CA ARG A 281 -22.97 -8.71 13.31
C ARG A 281 -24.50 -8.63 13.36
N ALA A 282 -25.07 -8.82 14.55
CA ALA A 282 -26.48 -8.51 14.82
C ALA A 282 -26.61 -7.07 15.30
N SER A 283 -26.00 -6.75 16.43
CA SER A 283 -25.95 -5.41 17.04
C SER A 283 -24.90 -5.38 18.14
N GLY A 284 -24.28 -4.22 18.40
CA GLY A 284 -23.28 -4.14 19.47
C GLY A 284 -22.12 -5.13 19.24
N PRO A 285 -21.68 -5.85 20.29
CA PRO A 285 -20.71 -6.95 20.17
C PRO A 285 -21.33 -8.29 19.73
N ASP A 286 -22.66 -8.36 19.56
CA ASP A 286 -23.40 -9.60 19.39
C ASP A 286 -23.42 -10.07 17.93
N PRO A 287 -23.06 -11.33 17.66
CA PRO A 287 -23.18 -11.90 16.33
C PRO A 287 -24.58 -12.49 16.08
N VAL A 288 -24.98 -12.60 14.81
CA VAL A 288 -26.23 -13.27 14.39
C VAL A 288 -26.19 -14.77 14.67
N ALA A 289 -24.99 -15.37 14.58
CA ALA A 289 -24.74 -16.78 14.81
C ALA A 289 -23.37 -16.96 15.46
N LYS A 290 -23.07 -18.18 15.94
CA LYS A 290 -21.78 -18.48 16.57
C LYS A 290 -20.60 -18.05 15.67
N PRO A 291 -19.59 -17.33 16.20
CA PRO A 291 -18.39 -17.01 15.44
C PRO A 291 -17.68 -18.25 14.90
N VAL A 292 -17.11 -18.12 13.71
CA VAL A 292 -16.42 -19.21 13.01
C VAL A 292 -14.93 -18.96 13.03
N THR A 293 -14.16 -19.96 13.44
CA THR A 293 -12.70 -19.88 13.47
C THR A 293 -12.09 -19.78 12.08
N LEU A 294 -11.11 -18.89 11.95
CA LEU A 294 -10.22 -18.78 10.81
C LEU A 294 -8.90 -19.52 11.10
N THR A 295 -8.28 -20.06 10.06
CA THR A 295 -6.96 -20.71 10.15
C THR A 295 -5.95 -20.03 9.24
N PHE A 296 -4.67 -20.26 9.48
CA PHE A 296 -3.54 -19.74 8.72
C PHE A 296 -2.59 -20.91 8.44
N GLY A 297 -2.54 -21.40 7.20
CA GLY A 297 -1.77 -22.59 6.86
C GLY A 297 -2.22 -23.83 7.65
N GLY A 298 -3.52 -23.93 7.94
CA GLY A 298 -4.15 -25.01 8.70
C GLY A 298 -4.05 -24.89 10.23
N LYS A 299 -3.49 -23.79 10.76
CA LYS A 299 -3.35 -23.55 12.21
C LYS A 299 -4.23 -22.40 12.67
N GLN A 300 -4.69 -22.41 13.93
CA GLN A 300 -5.48 -21.30 14.49
C GLN A 300 -4.63 -20.06 14.81
N GLN A 301 -3.33 -20.25 15.04
CA GLN A 301 -2.37 -19.20 15.37
C GLN A 301 -1.50 -18.85 14.16
N VAL A 302 -1.13 -17.57 14.07
CA VAL A 302 -0.13 -17.07 13.12
C VAL A 302 0.79 -16.06 13.78
N THR A 303 2.05 -16.05 13.36
CA THR A 303 3.04 -15.03 13.73
C THR A 303 3.50 -14.33 12.46
N MET A 304 3.34 -13.01 12.42
CA MET A 304 3.86 -12.17 11.34
C MET A 304 5.21 -11.60 11.77
N PRO A 305 6.25 -11.63 10.92
CA PRO A 305 7.51 -10.95 11.22
C PRO A 305 7.30 -9.43 11.22
N ALA A 306 8.31 -8.67 11.66
CA ALA A 306 8.34 -7.21 11.53
C ALA A 306 8.03 -6.79 10.08
N GLY A 307 7.04 -5.91 9.88
CA GLY A 307 6.58 -5.45 8.55
C GLY A 307 5.88 -6.49 7.68
N GLY A 308 5.68 -7.70 8.18
CA GLY A 308 5.07 -8.80 7.44
C GLY A 308 3.55 -8.82 7.51
N GLN A 309 2.95 -9.58 6.59
CA GLN A 309 1.50 -9.83 6.50
C GLN A 309 1.17 -11.31 6.68
N ALA A 310 -0.09 -11.60 7.01
CA ALA A 310 -0.67 -12.93 6.95
C ALA A 310 -2.05 -12.90 6.30
N TYR A 311 -2.37 -13.96 5.55
CA TYR A 311 -3.71 -14.19 5.02
C TYR A 311 -4.26 -15.46 5.64
N SER A 312 -5.51 -15.43 6.09
CA SER A 312 -6.16 -16.66 6.52
C SER A 312 -6.38 -17.61 5.34
N ASP A 313 -6.49 -18.88 5.64
CA ASP A 313 -6.98 -19.87 4.71
C ASP A 313 -8.41 -19.50 4.28
N PRO A 314 -8.81 -19.81 3.03
CA PRO A 314 -10.17 -19.54 2.55
C PRO A 314 -11.24 -20.33 3.31
N LEU A 315 -12.11 -19.64 4.05
CA LEU A 315 -13.20 -20.22 4.83
C LEU A 315 -14.52 -20.17 4.04
N PRO A 316 -15.26 -21.29 3.86
CA PRO A 316 -16.65 -21.26 3.42
C PRO A 316 -17.52 -20.54 4.45
N PHE A 317 -17.95 -19.32 4.12
CA PHE A 317 -18.71 -18.44 5.00
C PHE A 317 -19.47 -17.44 4.12
N THR A 318 -20.77 -17.29 4.37
CA THR A 318 -21.59 -16.35 3.60
C THR A 318 -21.45 -14.96 4.19
N VAL A 319 -20.83 -14.07 3.44
CA VAL A 319 -20.72 -12.64 3.75
C VAL A 319 -21.84 -11.91 3.00
N PRO A 320 -22.78 -11.25 3.69
CA PRO A 320 -23.75 -10.38 3.02
C PRO A 320 -23.07 -9.11 2.48
N ALA A 321 -23.62 -8.50 1.43
CA ALA A 321 -23.20 -7.17 0.98
C ALA A 321 -23.77 -6.09 1.92
N ASP A 322 -23.07 -4.96 2.06
CA ASP A 322 -23.55 -3.78 2.82
C ASP A 322 -23.94 -4.13 4.26
N ARG A 323 -23.12 -4.96 4.93
CA ARG A 323 -23.34 -5.43 6.31
C ARG A 323 -22.10 -5.36 7.16
N ASP A 324 -22.35 -5.25 8.46
CA ASP A 324 -21.31 -5.30 9.47
C ASP A 324 -20.93 -6.76 9.78
N LEU A 325 -19.63 -7.00 9.86
CA LEU A 325 -19.03 -8.20 10.40
C LEU A 325 -18.46 -7.93 11.79
N LEU A 326 -18.20 -9.01 12.51
CA LEU A 326 -17.38 -9.02 13.70
C LEU A 326 -16.16 -9.90 13.42
N VAL A 327 -14.97 -9.32 13.44
CA VAL A 327 -13.71 -10.08 13.46
C VAL A 327 -13.10 -9.97 14.84
N SER A 328 -12.92 -11.12 15.50
CA SER A 328 -12.28 -11.17 16.82
C SER A 328 -10.86 -11.72 16.72
N LEU A 329 -9.91 -11.06 17.39
CA LEU A 329 -8.49 -11.45 17.48
C LEU A 329 -8.11 -11.64 18.94
N TYR A 330 -7.67 -12.84 19.32
CA TYR A 330 -6.99 -13.06 20.59
C TYR A 330 -5.48 -12.83 20.42
N LEU A 331 -4.93 -11.95 21.25
CA LEU A 331 -3.52 -11.57 21.28
C LEU A 331 -2.87 -12.18 22.54
N PRO A 332 -2.14 -13.30 22.41
CA PRO A 332 -1.51 -13.97 23.54
C PRO A 332 -0.24 -13.24 24.01
N GLY A 333 -0.01 -13.23 25.32
CA GLY A 333 1.11 -12.58 25.96
C GLY A 333 1.08 -11.06 25.79
N THR A 334 2.20 -10.42 26.10
CA THR A 334 2.31 -8.96 26.03
C THR A 334 2.66 -8.48 24.62
N VAL A 335 1.75 -7.74 24.00
CA VAL A 335 1.94 -7.04 22.74
C VAL A 335 2.61 -5.69 22.99
N GLN A 336 3.85 -5.54 22.50
CA GLN A 336 4.64 -4.31 22.66
C GLN A 336 4.30 -3.24 21.63
N PHE A 337 3.79 -3.65 20.47
CA PHE A 337 3.40 -2.79 19.37
C PHE A 337 2.30 -3.48 18.57
N ALA A 338 1.30 -2.72 18.13
CA ALA A 338 0.32 -3.16 17.15
C ALA A 338 0.06 -2.04 16.13
N PRO A 339 0.07 -2.34 14.82
CA PRO A 339 -0.24 -1.33 13.80
C PRO A 339 -1.68 -0.87 13.95
N MET A 340 -1.95 0.39 13.62
CA MET A 340 -3.29 0.97 13.71
C MET A 340 -3.71 1.69 12.44
N HIS A 341 -5.01 1.73 12.23
CA HIS A 341 -5.69 2.78 11.48
C HIS A 341 -6.50 3.60 12.47
N SER A 342 -6.06 4.83 12.72
CA SER A 342 -6.52 5.66 13.84
C SER A 342 -7.99 6.08 13.75
N GLN A 343 -8.58 6.16 12.55
CA GLN A 343 -9.94 6.67 12.34
C GLN A 343 -10.96 5.56 12.04
N GLY A 344 -11.28 4.78 13.06
CA GLY A 344 -12.26 3.70 12.95
C GLY A 344 -13.70 4.18 12.70
N LEU A 345 -14.15 5.25 13.37
CA LEU A 345 -15.56 5.71 13.42
C LEU A 345 -16.58 4.57 13.61
N GLN A 346 -16.17 3.56 14.39
CA GLN A 346 -16.94 2.38 14.77
C GLN A 346 -16.68 2.11 16.25
N ASP A 347 -17.70 1.66 16.98
CA ASP A 347 -17.52 1.11 18.32
C ASP A 347 -16.98 -0.31 18.21
N MET A 348 -15.80 -0.53 18.79
CA MET A 348 -15.13 -1.83 18.86
C MET A 348 -14.93 -2.22 20.32
N TYR A 349 -14.78 -3.51 20.58
CA TYR A 349 -14.91 -4.07 21.92
C TYR A 349 -13.65 -4.84 22.30
N SER A 350 -13.22 -4.75 23.55
CA SER A 350 -12.16 -5.62 24.05
C SER A 350 -12.37 -6.05 25.50
N THR A 351 -11.76 -7.20 25.81
CA THR A 351 -11.63 -7.71 27.17
C THR A 351 -10.62 -6.87 27.97
N ASN A 352 -10.49 -7.12 29.26
CA ASN A 352 -9.39 -6.58 30.06
C ASN A 352 -8.06 -7.31 29.77
N ASP A 353 -6.95 -6.71 30.18
CA ASP A 353 -5.65 -7.39 30.18
C ASP A 353 -5.62 -8.52 31.22
N GLY A 354 -4.83 -9.56 30.93
CA GLY A 354 -4.80 -10.80 31.72
C GLY A 354 -6.05 -11.66 31.52
N GLY A 355 -6.77 -11.45 30.41
CA GLY A 355 -7.96 -12.22 30.04
C GLY A 355 -7.61 -13.58 29.45
N VAL A 356 -8.59 -14.20 28.81
CA VAL A 356 -8.44 -15.47 28.09
C VAL A 356 -8.80 -15.29 26.61
N ASP A 357 -8.71 -16.38 25.85
CA ASP A 357 -9.21 -16.41 24.48
C ASP A 357 -10.75 -16.45 24.48
N ASP A 358 -11.34 -15.27 24.31
CA ASP A 358 -12.79 -15.06 24.19
C ASP A 358 -13.21 -14.85 22.71
N ALA A 359 -12.33 -15.19 21.75
CA ALA A 359 -12.59 -14.88 20.34
C ALA A 359 -13.79 -15.68 19.78
N ALA A 360 -14.08 -16.86 20.34
CA ALA A 360 -15.21 -17.70 19.93
C ALA A 360 -16.54 -17.37 20.61
N ASP A 361 -16.55 -16.46 21.58
CA ASP A 361 -17.73 -16.14 22.37
C ASP A 361 -18.79 -15.46 21.51
N GLY A 362 -20.05 -15.80 21.72
CA GLY A 362 -21.17 -15.21 21.00
C GLY A 362 -21.59 -13.90 21.66
N SER A 363 -22.84 -13.90 22.13
CA SER A 363 -23.42 -12.79 22.92
C SER A 363 -22.93 -12.73 24.37
N ASP A 364 -22.14 -13.71 24.78
CA ASP A 364 -21.48 -13.79 26.09
C ASP A 364 -20.09 -13.13 26.12
N PHE A 365 -19.66 -12.51 25.00
CA PHE A 365 -18.36 -11.83 24.92
C PHE A 365 -18.20 -10.76 26.01
N PRO A 366 -17.14 -10.82 26.84
CA PRO A 366 -16.91 -9.84 27.90
C PRO A 366 -16.49 -8.48 27.34
N VAL A 367 -17.44 -7.55 27.22
CA VAL A 367 -17.12 -6.16 26.88
C VAL A 367 -16.65 -5.42 28.12
N ASN A 368 -15.33 -5.21 28.23
CA ASN A 368 -14.75 -4.42 29.30
C ASN A 368 -14.36 -3.00 28.85
N ASN A 369 -13.98 -2.84 27.58
CA ASN A 369 -13.51 -1.57 27.04
C ASN A 369 -14.06 -1.33 25.63
N LEU A 370 -14.30 -0.05 25.30
CA LEU A 370 -14.60 0.41 23.94
C LEU A 370 -13.39 1.12 23.34
N PHE A 371 -13.16 0.92 22.05
CA PHE A 371 -12.17 1.66 21.26
C PHE A 371 -12.69 1.93 19.85
N GLY A 372 -12.02 2.83 19.12
CA GLY A 372 -12.52 3.39 17.87
C GLY A 372 -11.51 3.45 16.72
N PHE A 373 -10.57 2.50 16.66
CA PHE A 373 -9.54 2.38 15.64
C PHE A 373 -9.41 0.91 15.21
N TRP A 374 -9.07 0.62 13.96
CA TRP A 374 -8.74 -0.76 13.56
C TRP A 374 -7.27 -1.05 13.86
N THR A 375 -6.95 -2.29 14.20
CA THR A 375 -5.58 -2.72 14.47
C THR A 375 -5.36 -4.14 13.97
N VAL A 376 -4.16 -4.43 13.46
CA VAL A 376 -3.74 -5.74 12.92
C VAL A 376 -4.54 -6.23 11.71
N LEU A 377 -5.86 -6.25 11.76
CA LEU A 377 -6.75 -6.53 10.63
C LEU A 377 -6.71 -5.37 9.62
N SER A 378 -6.35 -5.67 8.37
CA SER A 378 -6.25 -4.68 7.29
C SER A 378 -7.08 -5.02 6.04
N GLY A 379 -7.78 -6.15 6.04
CA GLY A 379 -8.66 -6.51 4.93
C GLY A 379 -9.55 -7.72 5.16
N VAL A 380 -10.71 -7.70 4.51
CA VAL A 380 -11.64 -8.82 4.37
C VAL A 380 -11.89 -9.02 2.88
N ASP A 381 -11.36 -10.13 2.36
CA ASP A 381 -11.56 -10.53 0.98
C ASP A 381 -12.67 -11.57 0.90
N VAL A 382 -13.50 -11.50 -0.14
CA VAL A 382 -14.53 -12.49 -0.42
C VAL A 382 -14.37 -13.09 -1.81
N THR A 383 -14.84 -14.32 -2.00
CA THR A 383 -15.13 -14.86 -3.34
C THR A 383 -16.62 -14.80 -3.62
N GLY A 384 -16.99 -14.42 -4.83
CA GLY A 384 -18.40 -14.30 -5.21
C GLY A 384 -18.57 -13.92 -6.68
N PRO A 385 -19.78 -13.46 -7.07
CA PRO A 385 -20.05 -13.01 -8.43
C PRO A 385 -19.36 -11.67 -8.78
N SER A 386 -18.89 -10.92 -7.79
CA SER A 386 -17.99 -9.79 -7.99
C SER A 386 -16.58 -10.26 -8.31
N HIS A 387 -15.91 -9.58 -9.24
CA HIS A 387 -14.58 -9.94 -9.72
C HIS A 387 -13.62 -8.75 -9.82
N SER A 388 -14.01 -7.60 -9.28
CA SER A 388 -13.23 -6.37 -9.36
C SER A 388 -13.42 -5.52 -8.11
N THR A 389 -12.39 -4.75 -7.79
CA THR A 389 -12.36 -3.81 -6.66
C THR A 389 -11.99 -2.42 -7.16
N VAL A 390 -12.72 -1.42 -6.67
CA VAL A 390 -12.39 0.00 -6.71
C VAL A 390 -11.73 0.33 -5.37
N VAL A 391 -10.51 0.87 -5.41
CA VAL A 391 -9.80 1.32 -4.21
C VAL A 391 -9.90 2.83 -4.09
N ALA A 392 -10.39 3.33 -2.97
CA ALA A 392 -10.44 4.75 -2.64
C ALA A 392 -9.16 5.13 -1.89
N LEU A 393 -8.19 5.71 -2.58
CA LEU A 393 -6.96 6.27 -2.00
C LEU A 393 -7.20 7.74 -1.66
N GLY A 394 -7.02 8.12 -0.39
CA GLY A 394 -7.19 9.51 -0.02
C GLY A 394 -6.80 9.90 1.38
N ASP A 395 -7.19 11.14 1.70
CA ASP A 395 -6.98 11.77 2.99
C ASP A 395 -8.19 11.61 3.94
N SER A 396 -8.34 12.51 4.92
CA SER A 396 -9.43 12.54 5.91
C SER A 396 -10.83 12.59 5.30
N ILE A 397 -10.97 13.17 4.11
CA ILE A 397 -12.24 13.22 3.40
C ILE A 397 -12.62 11.82 2.90
N THR A 398 -11.64 11.03 2.46
CA THR A 398 -11.85 9.64 2.03
C THR A 398 -11.95 8.67 3.18
N ASP A 399 -11.14 8.87 4.21
CA ASP A 399 -11.19 8.15 5.48
C ASP A 399 -12.57 8.34 6.16
N GLY A 400 -13.19 9.51 5.96
CA GLY A 400 -14.59 9.77 6.31
C GLY A 400 -14.78 10.56 7.60
N TYR A 401 -13.82 11.42 7.94
CA TYR A 401 -13.85 12.31 9.10
C TYR A 401 -15.18 13.10 9.14
N ALA A 402 -15.70 13.38 10.34
CA ALA A 402 -17.01 14.03 10.55
C ALA A 402 -18.25 13.25 10.05
N SER A 403 -18.10 12.01 9.57
CA SER A 403 -19.23 11.09 9.46
C SER A 403 -19.71 10.61 10.84
N THR A 404 -20.99 10.25 10.95
CA THR A 404 -21.55 9.74 12.22
C THR A 404 -20.90 8.41 12.60
N VAL A 405 -20.42 8.30 13.85
CA VAL A 405 -19.91 7.04 14.42
C VAL A 405 -20.95 5.93 14.28
N ASN A 406 -20.52 4.73 13.87
CA ASN A 406 -21.38 3.59 13.53
C ASN A 406 -22.35 3.84 12.35
N GLY A 407 -22.26 4.99 11.67
CA GLY A 407 -23.21 5.38 10.63
C GLY A 407 -22.86 4.83 9.24
N ASN A 408 -21.61 4.44 8.99
CA ASN A 408 -21.12 4.01 7.67
C ASN A 408 -21.45 5.04 6.56
N GLN A 409 -21.34 6.33 6.86
CA GLN A 409 -21.78 7.44 5.98
C GLN A 409 -20.63 8.08 5.20
N ARG A 410 -19.57 7.34 4.92
CA ARG A 410 -18.41 7.81 4.16
C ARG A 410 -18.73 7.73 2.67
N TRP A 411 -18.12 8.56 1.84
CA TRP A 411 -18.39 8.50 0.39
C TRP A 411 -18.06 7.12 -0.22
N PRO A 412 -17.02 6.36 0.22
CA PRO A 412 -16.80 5.01 -0.31
C PRO A 412 -17.93 4.03 0.05
N ASN A 413 -18.56 4.18 1.23
CA ASN A 413 -19.72 3.35 1.62
C ASN A 413 -20.92 3.65 0.71
N TYR A 414 -21.23 4.93 0.49
CA TYR A 414 -22.31 5.31 -0.42
C TYR A 414 -22.03 4.91 -1.86
N LEU A 415 -20.77 4.97 -2.32
CA LEU A 415 -20.39 4.47 -3.63
C LEU A 415 -20.66 2.96 -3.75
N ALA A 416 -20.30 2.17 -2.74
CA ALA A 416 -20.59 0.73 -2.70
C ALA A 416 -22.10 0.46 -2.81
N GLN A 417 -22.92 1.21 -2.06
CA GLN A 417 -24.38 1.10 -2.11
C GLN A 417 -24.93 1.40 -3.52
N ARG A 418 -24.44 2.46 -4.17
CA ARG A 418 -24.83 2.82 -5.55
C ARG A 418 -24.44 1.71 -6.54
N LEU A 419 -23.23 1.16 -6.42
CA LEU A 419 -22.75 0.07 -7.27
C LEU A 419 -23.58 -1.20 -7.07
N ASN A 420 -23.88 -1.58 -5.82
CA ASN A 420 -24.77 -2.69 -5.49
C ASN A 420 -26.17 -2.50 -6.06
N ALA A 421 -26.75 -1.30 -5.94
CA ALA A 421 -28.06 -0.99 -6.50
C ALA A 421 -28.10 -1.11 -8.03
N ARG A 422 -27.02 -0.74 -8.72
CA ARG A 422 -26.93 -0.77 -10.18
C ARG A 422 -26.60 -2.16 -10.74
N TYR A 423 -25.66 -2.86 -10.14
CA TYR A 423 -25.05 -4.07 -10.70
C TYR A 423 -25.37 -5.35 -9.91
N GLY A 424 -26.05 -5.22 -8.77
CA GLY A 424 -26.42 -6.33 -7.90
C GLY A 424 -25.19 -7.14 -7.46
N PRO A 425 -25.25 -8.48 -7.44
CA PRO A 425 -24.14 -9.33 -6.99
C PRO A 425 -22.84 -9.20 -7.78
N LYS A 426 -22.87 -8.57 -8.97
CA LYS A 426 -21.69 -8.34 -9.83
C LYS A 426 -21.05 -6.96 -9.61
N ALA A 427 -21.56 -6.16 -8.69
CA ALA A 427 -21.00 -4.85 -8.37
C ALA A 427 -19.50 -4.98 -8.03
N PRO A 428 -18.65 -4.07 -8.51
CA PRO A 428 -17.28 -4.01 -8.01
C PRO A 428 -17.29 -3.70 -6.51
N ALA A 429 -16.41 -4.34 -5.76
CA ALA A 429 -16.17 -4.02 -4.37
C ALA A 429 -15.59 -2.60 -4.23
N VAL A 430 -15.79 -1.98 -3.07
CA VAL A 430 -15.15 -0.69 -2.74
C VAL A 430 -14.33 -0.87 -1.47
N ALA A 431 -13.03 -0.60 -1.59
CA ALA A 431 -12.03 -0.73 -0.55
C ALA A 431 -11.57 0.68 -0.15
N ASN A 432 -11.60 1.02 1.15
CA ASN A 432 -11.25 2.36 1.63
C ASN A 432 -9.81 2.37 2.16
N GLU A 433 -8.95 3.13 1.51
CA GLU A 433 -7.55 3.31 1.88
C GLU A 433 -7.26 4.78 2.22
N GLY A 434 -8.29 5.48 2.73
CA GLY A 434 -8.16 6.80 3.31
C GLY A 434 -7.26 6.82 4.55
N ILE A 435 -6.48 7.88 4.73
CA ILE A 435 -5.76 8.17 5.97
C ILE A 435 -5.97 9.64 6.33
N SER A 436 -6.54 9.92 7.50
CA SER A 436 -6.76 11.29 7.95
C SER A 436 -5.49 12.14 8.02
N GLY A 437 -5.49 13.27 7.31
CA GLY A 437 -4.34 14.17 7.22
C GLY A 437 -3.25 13.75 6.23
N ASN A 438 -3.47 12.65 5.47
CA ASN A 438 -2.50 12.17 4.48
C ASN A 438 -2.24 13.19 3.38
N ARG A 439 -1.09 13.04 2.75
CA ARG A 439 -0.54 13.96 1.76
C ARG A 439 0.01 13.19 0.57
N VAL A 440 0.10 13.84 -0.57
CA VAL A 440 0.73 13.29 -1.78
C VAL A 440 2.25 13.24 -1.62
N LEU A 441 2.84 14.31 -1.07
CA LEU A 441 4.26 14.62 -1.21
C LEU A 441 5.11 14.35 0.03
N THR A 442 4.53 14.43 1.22
CA THR A 442 5.30 14.41 2.48
C THR A 442 4.72 13.43 3.48
N ASP A 443 5.59 12.72 4.19
CA ASP A 443 5.18 11.81 5.25
C ASP A 443 4.86 12.60 6.52
N ALA A 444 3.88 12.13 7.28
CA ALA A 444 3.75 12.46 8.69
C ALA A 444 4.35 11.37 9.58
N PHE A 445 4.28 10.11 9.16
CA PHE A 445 4.89 8.99 9.84
C PHE A 445 6.40 8.91 9.54
N ASN A 446 7.24 8.99 10.57
CA ASN A 446 8.71 9.02 10.38
C ASN A 446 9.37 7.62 10.54
N GLY A 447 8.58 6.55 10.62
CA GLY A 447 9.08 5.21 10.90
C GLY A 447 9.05 4.82 12.38
N LEU A 448 8.64 5.71 13.29
CA LEU A 448 8.49 5.41 14.72
C LEU A 448 7.02 5.50 15.15
N PRO A 449 6.57 4.66 16.10
CA PRO A 449 5.20 4.72 16.63
C PRO A 449 4.87 6.08 17.26
N ASN A 450 3.62 6.52 17.13
CA ASN A 450 3.08 7.79 17.69
C ASN A 450 3.76 9.05 17.18
N THR A 451 4.22 9.02 15.94
CA THR A 451 4.85 10.20 15.32
C THR A 451 3.89 11.02 14.48
N GLY A 452 2.66 10.54 14.30
CA GLY A 452 1.55 11.28 13.72
C GLY A 452 0.59 10.36 12.97
N THR A 453 -0.70 10.60 13.12
CA THR A 453 -1.79 9.79 12.54
C THR A 453 -2.02 10.04 11.04
N ALA A 454 -1.20 10.88 10.40
CA ALA A 454 -1.33 11.21 8.96
C ALA A 454 -0.54 10.29 8.04
N GLY A 455 0.16 9.28 8.61
CA GLY A 455 0.73 8.17 7.87
C GLY A 455 1.83 8.51 6.90
N VAL A 456 2.14 7.52 6.07
CA VAL A 456 3.06 7.60 4.93
C VAL A 456 2.36 8.26 3.75
N ARG A 457 3.06 9.09 2.98
CA ARG A 457 2.51 9.79 1.82
C ARG A 457 1.91 8.84 0.79
N ALA A 458 0.87 9.29 0.10
CA ALA A 458 0.11 8.50 -0.86
C ALA A 458 0.99 7.87 -1.97
N THR A 459 2.01 8.60 -2.45
CA THR A 459 2.94 8.11 -3.49
C THR A 459 3.81 6.93 -3.03
N ALA A 460 4.09 6.79 -1.74
CA ALA A 460 4.93 5.72 -1.19
C ALA A 460 4.13 4.48 -0.77
N ARG A 461 2.83 4.61 -0.48
CA ARG A 461 1.99 3.50 -0.02
C ARG A 461 1.16 2.81 -1.10
N LEU A 462 1.28 3.21 -2.37
CA LEU A 462 0.50 2.63 -3.49
C LEU A 462 0.59 1.11 -3.57
N ASP A 463 1.79 0.54 -3.43
CA ASP A 463 1.94 -0.90 -3.60
C ASP A 463 1.24 -1.68 -2.47
N ARG A 464 1.43 -1.22 -1.23
CA ARG A 464 0.79 -1.80 -0.04
C ARG A 464 -0.72 -1.63 -0.07
N ASP A 465 -1.20 -0.40 -0.26
CA ASP A 465 -2.60 -0.06 -0.01
C ASP A 465 -3.48 -0.20 -1.25
N VAL A 466 -2.94 -0.04 -2.47
CA VAL A 466 -3.72 -0.09 -3.71
C VAL A 466 -3.41 -1.33 -4.54
N LEU A 467 -2.15 -1.51 -4.95
CA LEU A 467 -1.76 -2.50 -5.95
C LEU A 467 -1.79 -3.93 -5.42
N SER A 468 -1.73 -4.12 -4.09
CA SER A 468 -1.84 -5.44 -3.47
C SER A 468 -3.28 -5.87 -3.19
N GLN A 469 -4.27 -4.98 -3.35
CA GLN A 469 -5.66 -5.27 -3.04
C GLN A 469 -6.24 -6.34 -3.98
N SER A 470 -7.00 -7.27 -3.41
CA SER A 470 -7.63 -8.35 -4.18
C SER A 470 -8.60 -7.78 -5.20
N GLY A 471 -8.48 -8.22 -6.45
CA GLY A 471 -9.37 -7.81 -7.53
C GLY A 471 -9.22 -6.36 -8.00
N VAL A 472 -8.23 -5.58 -7.55
CA VAL A 472 -8.14 -4.15 -7.93
C VAL A 472 -8.12 -3.95 -9.45
N ARG A 473 -9.00 -3.06 -9.92
CA ARG A 473 -9.09 -2.64 -11.33
C ARG A 473 -9.10 -1.13 -11.49
N THR A 474 -9.56 -0.42 -10.47
CA THR A 474 -9.72 1.02 -10.49
C THR A 474 -9.23 1.59 -9.17
N VAL A 475 -8.49 2.69 -9.22
CA VAL A 475 -8.18 3.53 -8.07
C VAL A 475 -8.87 4.87 -8.23
N VAL A 476 -9.57 5.30 -7.19
CA VAL A 476 -10.08 6.65 -7.04
C VAL A 476 -9.11 7.41 -6.14
N VAL A 477 -8.58 8.53 -6.62
CA VAL A 477 -7.61 9.36 -5.88
C VAL A 477 -8.29 10.66 -5.46
N LEU A 478 -8.40 10.89 -4.15
CA LEU A 478 -8.77 12.18 -3.57
C LEU A 478 -7.72 12.57 -2.52
N GLU A 479 -6.74 13.35 -2.96
CA GLU A 479 -5.58 13.77 -2.19
C GLU A 479 -5.13 15.18 -2.60
N GLY A 480 -4.40 15.84 -1.71
CA GLY A 480 -3.70 17.09 -2.00
C GLY A 480 -4.21 18.32 -1.24
N ILE A 481 -5.37 18.25 -0.59
CA ILE A 481 -5.85 19.38 0.23
C ILE A 481 -4.93 19.62 1.43
N ASN A 482 -4.38 18.56 2.03
CA ASN A 482 -3.44 18.67 3.15
C ASN A 482 -2.06 19.18 2.72
N ASP A 483 -1.60 18.85 1.51
CA ASP A 483 -0.39 19.43 0.92
C ASP A 483 -0.57 20.95 0.75
N VAL A 484 -1.73 21.39 0.25
CA VAL A 484 -2.09 22.81 0.13
C VAL A 484 -2.17 23.49 1.51
N ASN A 485 -2.79 22.84 2.50
CA ASN A 485 -2.85 23.35 3.87
C ASN A 485 -1.46 23.48 4.52
N SER A 486 -0.47 22.77 3.97
CA SER A 486 0.94 22.80 4.37
C SER A 486 1.81 23.64 3.44
N ASP A 487 1.18 24.49 2.63
CA ASP A 487 1.81 25.45 1.71
C ASP A 487 2.66 24.82 0.60
N SER A 488 2.39 23.56 0.24
CA SER A 488 2.96 22.94 -0.96
C SER A 488 2.42 23.63 -2.22
N SER A 489 3.26 23.74 -3.24
CA SER A 489 2.84 24.39 -4.49
C SER A 489 1.83 23.53 -5.26
N ALA A 490 0.90 24.17 -5.96
CA ALA A 490 -0.03 23.47 -6.84
C ALA A 490 0.69 22.61 -7.89
N ALA A 491 1.85 23.09 -8.39
CA ALA A 491 2.65 22.37 -9.38
C ALA A 491 3.19 21.04 -8.85
N ASP A 492 3.68 21.03 -7.60
CA ASP A 492 4.22 19.82 -6.97
C ASP A 492 3.10 18.81 -6.69
N VAL A 493 1.95 19.28 -6.18
CA VAL A 493 0.79 18.41 -5.95
C VAL A 493 0.31 17.79 -7.26
N ILE A 494 0.20 18.58 -8.34
CA ILE A 494 -0.15 18.08 -9.67
C ILE A 494 0.86 17.03 -10.16
N ALA A 495 2.16 17.26 -9.96
CA ALA A 495 3.20 16.31 -10.33
C ALA A 495 3.06 14.98 -9.55
N GLY A 496 2.78 15.05 -8.25
CA GLY A 496 2.54 13.87 -7.42
C GLY A 496 1.28 13.10 -7.82
N LEU A 497 0.17 13.78 -8.13
CA LEU A 497 -1.04 13.13 -8.66
C LEU A 497 -0.79 12.43 -10.00
N LYS A 498 0.00 13.04 -10.89
CA LYS A 498 0.45 12.40 -12.15
C LYS A 498 1.33 11.18 -11.89
N GLN A 499 2.19 11.21 -10.87
CA GLN A 499 3.02 10.06 -10.47
C GLN A 499 2.15 8.90 -9.99
N ILE A 500 1.12 9.17 -9.17
CA ILE A 500 0.16 8.14 -8.75
C ILE A 500 -0.51 7.51 -9.97
N ALA A 501 -1.01 8.33 -10.90
CA ALA A 501 -1.66 7.85 -12.10
C ALA A 501 -0.75 7.00 -12.98
N ALA A 502 0.47 7.48 -13.26
CA ALA A 502 1.45 6.75 -14.06
C ALA A 502 1.83 5.40 -13.43
N THR A 503 1.96 5.36 -12.10
CA THR A 503 2.22 4.12 -11.36
C THR A 503 1.06 3.14 -11.52
N ALA A 504 -0.19 3.57 -11.28
CA ALA A 504 -1.38 2.74 -11.43
C ALA A 504 -1.56 2.23 -12.88
N HIS A 505 -1.33 3.08 -13.88
CA HIS A 505 -1.38 2.71 -15.30
C HIS A 505 -0.32 1.68 -15.69
N SER A 506 0.87 1.70 -15.06
CA SER A 506 1.89 0.67 -15.29
C SER A 506 1.41 -0.74 -14.87
N TYR A 507 0.47 -0.81 -13.92
CA TYR A 507 -0.23 -2.02 -13.51
C TYR A 507 -1.57 -2.24 -14.25
N ARG A 508 -1.85 -1.42 -15.28
CA ARG A 508 -3.08 -1.43 -16.08
C ARG A 508 -4.36 -1.20 -15.26
N LEU A 509 -4.26 -0.45 -14.17
CA LEU A 509 -5.42 0.01 -13.40
C LEU A 509 -6.00 1.26 -14.03
N ARG A 510 -7.31 1.46 -13.91
CA ARG A 510 -7.97 2.73 -14.22
C ARG A 510 -7.76 3.71 -13.07
N VAL A 511 -7.63 4.98 -13.39
CA VAL A 511 -7.45 6.06 -12.41
C VAL A 511 -8.58 7.06 -12.56
N VAL A 512 -9.38 7.19 -11.52
CA VAL A 512 -10.36 8.27 -11.38
C VAL A 512 -9.82 9.28 -10.38
N VAL A 513 -9.78 10.55 -10.72
CA VAL A 513 -9.32 11.60 -9.80
C VAL A 513 -10.50 12.43 -9.30
N GLY A 514 -10.52 12.73 -8.00
CA GLY A 514 -11.49 13.61 -7.36
C GLY A 514 -11.00 15.06 -7.33
N THR A 515 -11.85 16.04 -7.63
CA THR A 515 -11.51 17.45 -7.36
C THR A 515 -11.46 17.71 -5.85
N LEU A 516 -10.57 18.60 -5.41
CA LEU A 516 -10.47 19.04 -4.01
C LEU A 516 -11.73 19.81 -3.59
N THR A 517 -12.30 19.49 -2.43
CA THR A 517 -13.52 20.15 -1.92
C THR A 517 -13.29 21.61 -1.53
N PRO A 518 -14.33 22.45 -1.47
CA PRO A 518 -14.20 23.87 -1.08
C PRO A 518 -13.71 24.03 0.37
N THR A 519 -12.96 25.10 0.65
CA THR A 519 -12.37 25.34 1.99
C THR A 519 -12.60 26.75 2.56
N ALA A 520 -13.39 27.60 1.90
CA ALA A 520 -13.67 28.94 2.42
C ALA A 520 -14.38 28.86 3.79
N GLY A 521 -13.82 29.56 4.78
CA GLY A 521 -14.26 29.50 6.18
C GLY A 521 -13.35 28.64 7.06
N CYS A 522 -12.58 27.71 6.50
CA CYS A 522 -11.62 26.93 7.28
C CYS A 522 -10.51 27.82 7.80
N GLY A 523 -10.13 27.68 9.08
CA GLY A 523 -8.93 28.33 9.62
C GLY A 523 -7.63 27.90 8.92
N CYS A 524 -7.68 26.78 8.20
CA CYS A 524 -6.61 26.26 7.36
C CYS A 524 -6.49 26.96 5.99
N THR A 525 -7.46 27.78 5.57
CA THR A 525 -7.44 28.41 4.25
C THR A 525 -6.98 29.87 4.30
N ASN A 526 -6.33 30.32 3.22
CA ASN A 526 -5.97 31.72 2.97
C ASN A 526 -6.00 31.97 1.44
N PRO A 527 -5.87 33.22 0.96
CA PRO A 527 -5.95 33.49 -0.49
C PRO A 527 -4.96 32.69 -1.36
N ALA A 528 -3.74 32.43 -0.86
CA ALA A 528 -2.76 31.65 -1.60
C ALA A 528 -3.14 30.16 -1.68
N ARG A 529 -3.63 29.59 -0.58
CA ARG A 529 -4.11 28.19 -0.51
C ARG A 529 -5.35 27.99 -1.38
N ALA A 530 -6.29 28.94 -1.37
CA ALA A 530 -7.46 28.93 -2.24
C ALA A 530 -7.04 28.97 -3.72
N ALA A 531 -6.10 29.84 -4.09
CA ALA A 531 -5.58 29.91 -5.46
C ALA A 531 -4.85 28.62 -5.89
N ALA A 532 -4.08 27.99 -4.99
CA ALA A 532 -3.41 26.72 -5.26
C ALA A 532 -4.42 25.60 -5.49
N ARG A 533 -5.43 25.49 -4.62
CA ARG A 533 -6.55 24.56 -4.76
C ARG A 533 -7.28 24.75 -6.09
N ASP A 534 -7.62 25.98 -6.45
CA ASP A 534 -8.30 26.29 -7.72
C ASP A 534 -7.45 25.91 -8.93
N THR A 535 -6.13 26.12 -8.85
CA THR A 535 -5.17 25.69 -9.89
C THR A 535 -5.17 24.16 -10.05
N ILE A 536 -5.12 23.42 -8.94
CA ILE A 536 -5.19 21.95 -8.95
C ILE A 536 -6.51 21.47 -9.55
N ASN A 537 -7.63 22.05 -9.11
CA ASN A 537 -8.96 21.67 -9.60
C ASN A 537 -9.17 22.01 -11.08
N ALA A 538 -8.61 23.12 -11.56
CA ALA A 538 -8.62 23.45 -12.98
C ALA A 538 -7.86 22.40 -13.80
N PHE A 539 -6.68 21.98 -13.33
CA PHE A 539 -5.92 20.90 -13.96
C PHE A 539 -6.69 19.56 -13.93
N ILE A 540 -7.28 19.18 -12.80
CA ILE A 540 -8.05 17.94 -12.68
C ILE A 540 -9.20 17.89 -13.70
N ARG A 541 -9.95 18.98 -13.85
CA ARG A 541 -11.07 19.07 -14.80
C ARG A 541 -10.62 19.06 -16.26
N ASP A 542 -9.52 19.75 -16.56
CA ASP A 542 -8.89 19.66 -17.88
C ASP A 542 -8.41 18.23 -18.18
N ASN A 543 -8.03 17.49 -17.12
CA ASN A 543 -7.57 16.10 -17.10
C ASN A 543 -6.22 15.91 -17.83
N GLY A 544 -5.94 16.65 -18.92
CA GLY A 544 -4.68 16.65 -19.64
C GLY A 544 -4.25 15.26 -20.16
N GLY A 545 -5.16 14.29 -20.19
CA GLY A 545 -4.91 12.88 -20.47
C GLY A 545 -4.20 12.10 -19.35
N ALA A 546 -4.08 12.67 -18.15
CA ALA A 546 -3.39 12.03 -17.03
C ALA A 546 -4.26 10.97 -16.31
N PHE A 547 -5.58 11.13 -16.33
CA PHE A 547 -6.52 10.24 -15.64
C PHE A 547 -7.57 9.68 -16.62
N ASP A 548 -8.17 8.55 -16.27
CA ASP A 548 -9.20 7.89 -17.09
C ASP A 548 -10.58 8.54 -16.91
N ALA A 549 -10.85 9.10 -15.73
CA ALA A 549 -12.08 9.86 -15.44
C ALA A 549 -11.88 10.85 -14.29
N VAL A 550 -12.85 11.76 -14.13
CA VAL A 550 -12.89 12.76 -13.08
C VAL A 550 -14.21 12.63 -12.30
N ALA A 551 -14.11 12.63 -10.97
CA ALA A 551 -15.26 12.82 -10.08
C ALA A 551 -15.21 14.25 -9.52
N ASP A 552 -16.13 15.12 -9.97
CA ASP A 552 -16.10 16.54 -9.58
C ASP A 552 -16.76 16.77 -8.21
N PHE A 553 -16.06 16.38 -7.14
CA PHE A 553 -16.52 16.55 -5.76
C PHE A 553 -16.68 18.01 -5.35
N ASP A 554 -15.83 18.93 -5.82
CA ASP A 554 -16.03 20.37 -5.64
C ASP A 554 -17.41 20.80 -6.14
N ALA A 555 -17.77 20.47 -7.38
CA ALA A 555 -19.07 20.81 -7.92
C ALA A 555 -20.23 20.14 -7.17
N ALA A 556 -20.00 18.93 -6.65
CA ALA A 556 -21.01 18.17 -5.91
C ALA A 556 -21.38 18.80 -4.56
N VAL A 557 -20.43 19.46 -3.88
CA VAL A 557 -20.64 19.95 -2.51
C VAL A 557 -20.58 21.47 -2.34
N ARG A 558 -20.09 22.23 -3.33
CA ARG A 558 -19.97 23.68 -3.21
C ARG A 558 -21.32 24.39 -3.14
N ASP A 559 -21.34 25.53 -2.45
CA ASP A 559 -22.48 26.44 -2.47
C ASP A 559 -22.57 27.11 -3.86
N PRO A 560 -23.69 26.98 -4.60
CA PRO A 560 -23.87 27.66 -5.89
C PRO A 560 -23.79 29.19 -5.79
N ALA A 561 -24.13 29.78 -4.64
CA ALA A 561 -24.05 31.22 -4.41
C ALA A 561 -22.63 31.67 -3.97
N ASN A 562 -21.82 30.76 -3.44
CA ASN A 562 -20.43 31.01 -3.06
C ASN A 562 -19.56 29.77 -3.36
N PRO A 563 -19.09 29.58 -4.61
CA PRO A 563 -18.42 28.36 -5.04
C PRO A 563 -17.12 28.00 -4.30
N GLN A 564 -16.57 28.92 -3.50
CA GLN A 564 -15.39 28.68 -2.67
C GLN A 564 -15.74 28.06 -1.30
N ALA A 565 -17.01 28.08 -0.91
CA ALA A 565 -17.52 27.50 0.33
C ALA A 565 -18.29 26.20 0.06
N MET A 566 -18.30 25.31 1.05
CA MET A 566 -19.16 24.13 1.04
C MET A 566 -20.61 24.56 1.33
N LEU A 567 -21.58 23.96 0.65
CA LEU A 567 -23.00 24.24 0.91
C LEU A 567 -23.34 23.81 2.34
N ALA A 568 -24.01 24.68 3.11
CA ALA A 568 -24.21 24.49 4.54
C ALA A 568 -24.85 23.14 4.94
N GLN A 569 -25.71 22.56 4.08
CA GLN A 569 -26.30 21.24 4.34
C GLN A 569 -25.30 20.08 4.26
N TYR A 570 -24.19 20.27 3.55
CA TYR A 570 -23.13 19.29 3.34
C TYR A 570 -21.93 19.51 4.26
N ASP A 571 -21.79 20.70 4.84
CA ASP A 571 -20.69 21.08 5.72
C ASP A 571 -20.84 20.43 7.10
N SER A 572 -19.74 19.91 7.67
CA SER A 572 -19.70 19.46 9.06
C SER A 572 -19.69 20.62 10.07
N GLY A 573 -19.41 21.83 9.60
CA GLY A 573 -19.24 23.05 10.38
C GLY A 573 -17.78 23.46 10.55
N ASP A 574 -16.82 22.64 10.10
CA ASP A 574 -15.40 22.98 10.10
C ASP A 574 -14.92 23.61 8.78
N HIS A 575 -15.81 23.68 7.78
CA HIS A 575 -15.56 24.25 6.46
C HIS A 575 -14.45 23.53 5.66
N LEU A 576 -14.16 22.27 5.98
CA LEU A 576 -13.20 21.42 5.27
C LEU A 576 -13.81 20.05 4.96
N HIS A 577 -14.39 19.40 5.97
CA HIS A 577 -14.91 18.05 5.88
C HIS A 577 -16.42 18.07 5.62
N PRO A 578 -16.89 17.27 4.63
CA PRO A 578 -18.31 17.01 4.47
C PRO A 578 -18.89 16.23 5.66
N ASN A 579 -20.15 16.48 5.97
CA ASN A 579 -20.96 15.61 6.81
C ASN A 579 -21.51 14.43 5.98
N GLY A 580 -22.31 13.55 6.61
CA GLY A 580 -22.90 12.39 5.93
C GLY A 580 -23.74 12.71 4.67
N ALA A 581 -24.41 13.87 4.62
CA ALA A 581 -25.13 14.30 3.42
C ALA A 581 -24.18 14.78 2.31
N GLY A 582 -23.11 15.49 2.68
CA GLY A 582 -22.05 15.89 1.76
C GLY A 582 -21.29 14.69 1.17
N TYR A 583 -20.98 13.69 1.99
CA TYR A 583 -20.40 12.44 1.51
C TYR A 583 -21.30 11.67 0.56
N ARG A 584 -22.62 11.69 0.77
CA ARG A 584 -23.57 11.13 -0.20
C ARG A 584 -23.53 11.90 -1.52
N ALA A 585 -23.54 13.23 -1.48
CA ALA A 585 -23.44 14.07 -2.67
C ALA A 585 -22.15 13.79 -3.47
N MET A 586 -21.02 13.60 -2.78
CA MET A 586 -19.77 13.17 -3.42
C MET A 586 -19.91 11.80 -4.09
N ALA A 587 -20.47 10.81 -3.40
CA ALA A 587 -20.70 9.50 -3.98
C ALA A 587 -21.64 9.54 -5.19
N ASP A 588 -22.58 10.48 -5.24
CA ASP A 588 -23.50 10.69 -6.36
C ASP A 588 -22.83 11.30 -7.60
N ALA A 589 -21.69 11.97 -7.43
CA ALA A 589 -20.93 12.60 -8.51
C ALA A 589 -20.26 11.60 -9.47
N PHE A 590 -20.12 10.33 -9.07
CA PHE A 590 -19.53 9.31 -9.93
C PHE A 590 -20.47 8.88 -11.05
N ASP A 591 -19.94 8.84 -12.28
CA ASP A 591 -20.46 7.98 -13.34
C ASP A 591 -20.02 6.53 -13.08
N LEU A 592 -20.97 5.70 -12.65
CA LEU A 592 -20.72 4.31 -12.30
C LEU A 592 -20.30 3.43 -13.49
N ALA A 593 -20.44 3.89 -14.73
CA ALA A 593 -19.93 3.17 -15.91
C ALA A 593 -18.43 3.41 -16.17
N SER A 594 -17.84 4.43 -15.52
CA SER A 594 -16.43 4.78 -15.63
C SER A 594 -15.52 3.98 -14.68
N LEU A 595 -16.11 3.25 -13.73
CA LEU A 595 -15.45 2.53 -12.64
C LEU A 595 -15.11 1.08 -12.96
#